data_AF-A0AA43QT36-F1
#
_entry.id   AF-A0AA43QT36-F1
#
_cell.length_a   1.000
_cell.length_b   1.000
_cell.length_c   1.000
_cell.angle_alpha   90.00
_cell.angle_beta   90.00
_cell.angle_gamma   90.00
#
_symmetry.space_group_name_H-M   'P 1'
#
loop_
_entity.id
_entity.type
_entity.pdbx_description
1 polymer ?
#
loop_
_entity_poly.entity_id
_entity_poly.type
_entity_poly.pdbx_seq_one_letter_code
_entity_poly.pdbx_strand_id
1 'polypeptide(L)'
;MEQRKGPEYLIEVLADPTCIKDVVRGILHTIFFHRYFPPVRPASLEVLDFTLPLIPDHELETLIDQRVGQLSRQLSSTSSSPRSSVRGVLTVHFFEKKRRKAGGGLGWFTGVKGEEDVCWENWTLEVTLATPRTEDGQSTV
;
A
#
# COMPACT_ATOMS: atom_id res chain seq x y z
N MET A 1 6.00 -3.85 29.86
CA MET A 1 5.63 -4.75 28.75
C MET A 1 6.21 -4.13 27.50
N GLU A 2 7.21 -4.75 26.91
CA GLU A 2 7.83 -4.26 25.67
C GLU A 2 6.79 -4.31 24.56
N GLN A 3 6.53 -3.17 23.92
CA GLN A 3 5.59 -3.09 22.81
C GLN A 3 6.26 -3.83 21.64
N ARG A 4 5.88 -5.09 21.43
CA ARG A 4 6.42 -5.87 20.30
C ARG A 4 6.04 -5.15 19.02
N LYS A 5 7.06 -4.75 18.24
CA LYS A 5 6.89 -4.17 16.92
C LYS A 5 6.04 -5.11 16.06
N GLY A 6 5.01 -4.59 15.42
CA GLY A 6 4.17 -5.36 14.50
C GLY A 6 4.96 -5.94 13.33
N PRO A 7 4.46 -6.98 12.64
CA PRO A 7 5.09 -7.49 11.43
C PRO A 7 5.23 -6.40 10.36
N GLU A 8 6.34 -6.48 9.62
CA GLU A 8 6.66 -5.59 8.51
C GLU A 8 6.87 -6.43 7.24
N TYR A 9 6.20 -6.03 6.18
CA TYR A 9 6.25 -6.71 4.89
C TYR A 9 6.77 -5.75 3.81
N LEU A 10 7.62 -6.25 2.94
CA LEU A 10 8.14 -5.54 1.78
C LEU A 10 7.69 -6.28 0.51
N ILE A 11 7.09 -5.53 -0.42
CA ILE A 11 6.74 -6.02 -1.76
C ILE A 11 7.44 -5.14 -2.77
N GLU A 12 8.35 -5.74 -3.53
CA GLU A 12 9.02 -5.09 -4.65
C GLU A 12 8.21 -5.36 -5.93
N VAL A 13 7.79 -4.29 -6.59
CA VAL A 13 6.96 -4.32 -7.81
C VAL A 13 7.76 -3.73 -8.96
N LEU A 14 8.02 -4.56 -9.97
CA LEU A 14 8.56 -4.12 -11.25
C LEU A 14 7.48 -4.34 -12.31
N ALA A 15 7.00 -3.26 -12.92
CA ALA A 15 5.94 -3.34 -13.92
C ALA A 15 6.08 -2.27 -15.00
N ASP A 16 5.44 -2.51 -16.14
CA ASP A 16 5.34 -1.57 -17.24
C ASP A 16 4.44 -0.38 -16.84
N PRO A 17 4.74 0.85 -17.32
CA PRO A 17 3.91 2.03 -17.06
C PRO A 17 2.42 1.86 -17.45
N THR A 18 2.11 1.01 -18.42
CA THR A 18 0.74 0.75 -18.89
C THR A 18 -0.10 -0.02 -17.88
N CYS A 19 0.49 -0.93 -17.10
CA CYS A 19 -0.23 -1.80 -16.18
C CYS A 19 0.01 -1.47 -14.69
N ILE A 20 0.96 -0.58 -14.37
CA ILE A 20 1.37 -0.36 -12.98
C ILE A 20 0.23 0.06 -12.06
N LYS A 21 -0.72 0.86 -12.57
CA LYS A 21 -1.87 1.30 -11.76
C LYS A 21 -2.73 0.11 -11.35
N ASP A 22 -3.01 -0.79 -12.28
CA ASP A 22 -3.85 -1.95 -12.04
C ASP A 22 -3.15 -2.97 -11.14
N VAL A 23 -1.82 -3.14 -11.31
CA VAL A 23 -0.99 -3.97 -10.44
C VAL A 23 -1.00 -3.46 -9.00
N VAL A 24 -0.71 -2.18 -8.76
CA VAL A 24 -0.70 -1.61 -7.41
C VAL A 24 -2.09 -1.64 -6.78
N ARG A 25 -3.14 -1.35 -7.57
CA ARG A 25 -4.54 -1.46 -7.13
C ARG A 25 -4.89 -2.89 -6.70
N GLY A 26 -4.48 -3.90 -7.47
CA GLY A 26 -4.69 -5.31 -7.14
C GLY A 26 -3.99 -5.76 -5.87
N ILE A 27 -2.74 -5.34 -5.67
CA ILE A 27 -2.00 -5.63 -4.43
C ILE A 27 -2.71 -4.99 -3.23
N LEU A 28 -3.14 -3.72 -3.35
CA LEU A 28 -3.84 -3.02 -2.27
C LEU A 28 -5.16 -3.68 -1.90
N HIS A 29 -6.00 -4.02 -2.88
CA HIS A 29 -7.23 -4.76 -2.60
C HIS A 29 -6.96 -6.11 -1.95
N THR A 30 -5.90 -6.81 -2.36
CA THR A 30 -5.52 -8.09 -1.75
C THR A 30 -5.08 -7.90 -0.29
N ILE A 31 -4.26 -6.90 0.02
CA ILE A 31 -3.84 -6.58 1.40
C ILE A 31 -5.07 -6.24 2.25
N PHE A 32 -5.92 -5.32 1.78
CA PHE A 32 -7.11 -4.91 2.51
C PHE A 32 -8.09 -6.07 2.68
N PHE A 33 -8.26 -6.94 1.69
CA PHE A 33 -9.16 -8.10 1.78
C PHE A 33 -8.82 -8.99 2.98
N HIS A 34 -7.54 -9.24 3.23
CA HIS A 34 -7.09 -10.03 4.38
C HIS A 34 -7.16 -9.29 5.72
N ARG A 35 -7.59 -8.01 5.71
CA ARG A 35 -7.64 -7.11 6.87
C ARG A 35 -9.01 -6.43 7.02
N TYR A 36 -9.96 -6.74 6.13
CA TYR A 36 -11.31 -6.20 6.13
C TYR A 36 -12.21 -7.17 6.88
N PHE A 37 -12.53 -6.80 8.12
CA PHE A 37 -13.32 -7.62 9.03
C PHE A 37 -14.84 -7.66 8.75
N PRO A 38 -15.47 -6.62 8.18
CA PRO A 38 -16.89 -6.71 7.85
C PRO A 38 -17.19 -7.81 6.81
N PRO A 39 -18.40 -8.38 6.82
CA PRO A 39 -18.80 -9.33 5.80
C PRO A 39 -18.85 -8.65 4.42
N VAL A 40 -18.19 -9.27 3.45
CA VAL A 40 -18.16 -8.80 2.05
C VAL A 40 -18.77 -9.84 1.13
N ARG A 41 -19.42 -9.38 0.06
CA ARG A 41 -19.82 -10.26 -1.03
C ARG A 41 -18.58 -10.65 -1.84
N PRO A 42 -18.46 -11.91 -2.29
CA PRO A 42 -17.37 -12.30 -3.18
C PRO A 42 -17.36 -11.42 -4.43
N ALA A 43 -16.22 -10.81 -4.69
CA ALA A 43 -15.94 -10.04 -5.89
C ALA A 43 -14.46 -10.21 -6.25
N SER A 44 -14.14 -10.07 -7.53
CA SER A 44 -12.78 -10.22 -8.03
C SER A 44 -12.40 -9.12 -9.00
N LEU A 45 -11.11 -9.02 -9.23
CA LEU A 45 -10.42 -8.05 -10.07
C LEU A 45 -9.40 -8.82 -10.91
N GLU A 46 -9.46 -8.68 -12.22
CA GLU A 46 -8.47 -9.26 -13.12
C GLU A 46 -7.29 -8.31 -13.29
N VAL A 47 -6.09 -8.78 -12.95
CA VAL A 47 -4.83 -8.04 -13.10
C VAL A 47 -3.84 -8.94 -13.80
N LEU A 48 -3.50 -8.61 -15.05
CA LEU A 48 -2.70 -9.47 -15.92
C LEU A 48 -3.35 -10.86 -16.00
N ASP A 49 -2.63 -11.93 -15.64
CA ASP A 49 -3.13 -13.30 -15.64
C ASP A 49 -3.64 -13.77 -14.25
N PHE A 50 -3.88 -12.82 -13.33
CA PHE A 50 -4.32 -13.11 -11.97
C PHE A 50 -5.74 -12.62 -11.69
N THR A 51 -6.55 -13.51 -11.12
CA THR A 51 -7.84 -13.17 -10.49
C THR A 51 -7.61 -12.89 -9.01
N LEU A 52 -7.67 -11.62 -8.61
CA LEU A 52 -7.41 -11.15 -7.24
C LEU A 52 -8.71 -10.80 -6.51
N PRO A 53 -8.77 -10.94 -5.18
CA PRO A 53 -9.96 -10.56 -4.41
C PRO A 53 -10.17 -9.05 -4.41
N LEU A 54 -11.44 -8.64 -4.51
CA LEU A 54 -11.88 -7.24 -4.48
C LEU A 54 -12.80 -7.02 -3.27
N ILE A 55 -12.66 -5.88 -2.60
CA ILE A 55 -13.63 -5.40 -1.61
C ILE A 55 -14.53 -4.37 -2.29
N PRO A 56 -15.85 -4.63 -2.45
CA PRO A 56 -16.78 -3.72 -3.09
C PRO A 56 -17.24 -2.61 -2.12
N ASP A 57 -16.29 -1.79 -1.67
CA ASP A 57 -16.49 -0.67 -0.76
C ASP A 57 -16.06 0.63 -1.45
N HIS A 58 -17.03 1.52 -1.71
CA HIS A 58 -16.80 2.73 -2.51
C HIS A 58 -15.78 3.69 -1.88
N GLU A 59 -15.75 3.82 -0.55
CA GLU A 59 -14.82 4.71 0.14
C GLU A 59 -13.40 4.18 0.04
N LEU A 60 -13.21 2.87 0.27
CA LEU A 60 -11.93 2.21 0.11
C LEU A 60 -11.43 2.26 -1.33
N GLU A 61 -12.30 1.96 -2.31
CA GLU A 61 -11.97 2.03 -3.74
C GLU A 61 -11.51 3.43 -4.13
N THR A 62 -12.26 4.47 -3.72
CA THR A 62 -11.89 5.86 -3.97
C THR A 62 -10.53 6.21 -3.38
N LEU A 63 -10.27 5.76 -2.15
CA LEU A 63 -8.99 6.02 -1.49
C LEU A 63 -7.83 5.31 -2.20
N ILE A 64 -8.01 4.05 -2.60
CA ILE A 64 -7.02 3.30 -3.37
C ILE A 64 -6.73 4.02 -4.69
N ASP A 65 -7.76 4.37 -5.46
CA ASP A 65 -7.62 5.02 -6.75
C ASP A 65 -6.91 6.38 -6.65
N GLN A 66 -7.20 7.16 -5.60
CA GLN A 66 -6.51 8.42 -5.32
C GLN A 66 -5.02 8.21 -5.04
N ARG A 67 -4.67 7.25 -4.19
CA ARG A 67 -3.27 6.96 -3.82
C ARG A 67 -2.47 6.37 -4.98
N VAL A 68 -3.07 5.45 -5.72
CA VAL A 68 -2.48 4.89 -6.95
C VAL A 68 -2.29 5.98 -8.01
N GLY A 69 -3.28 6.85 -8.19
CA GLY A 69 -3.17 7.98 -9.11
C GLY A 69 -2.08 8.98 -8.71
N GLN A 70 -1.92 9.26 -7.41
CA GLN A 70 -0.84 10.10 -6.89
C GLN A 70 0.53 9.46 -7.15
N LEU A 71 0.69 8.18 -6.84
CA LEU A 71 1.92 7.43 -7.09
C LEU A 71 2.28 7.44 -8.58
N SER A 72 1.32 7.17 -9.46
CA SER A 72 1.54 7.16 -10.91
C SER A 72 2.04 8.52 -11.42
N ARG A 73 1.46 9.64 -10.95
CA ARG A 73 1.93 10.98 -11.32
C ARG A 73 3.35 11.27 -10.81
N GLN A 74 3.68 10.83 -9.59
CA GLN A 74 5.02 10.98 -9.03
C GLN A 74 6.05 10.22 -9.86
N LEU A 75 5.76 8.96 -10.21
CA LEU A 75 6.61 8.16 -11.08
C LEU A 75 6.83 8.85 -12.43
N SER A 76 5.76 9.33 -13.09
CA SER A 76 5.90 10.03 -14.38
C SER A 76 6.73 11.31 -14.29
N SER A 77 6.67 12.05 -13.18
CA SER A 77 7.43 13.29 -12.99
C SER A 77 8.94 13.11 -12.79
N THR A 78 9.36 11.93 -12.29
CA THR A 78 10.78 11.61 -12.02
C THR A 78 11.53 11.14 -13.27
N SER A 79 10.86 11.01 -14.42
CA SER A 79 11.41 10.51 -15.69
C SER A 79 12.41 11.44 -16.42
N SER A 80 12.82 12.56 -15.81
CA SER A 80 13.67 13.58 -16.46
C SER A 80 15.15 13.20 -16.61
N SER A 81 15.59 12.04 -16.08
CA SER A 81 16.95 11.56 -16.26
C SER A 81 16.97 10.20 -16.95
N PRO A 82 17.49 10.08 -18.19
CA PRO A 82 17.46 8.86 -19.00
C PRO A 82 18.35 7.71 -18.47
N ARG A 83 18.97 7.87 -17.29
CA ARG A 83 19.86 6.86 -16.68
C ARG A 83 19.41 6.36 -15.30
N SER A 84 18.32 6.89 -14.74
CA SER A 84 17.82 6.45 -13.44
C SER A 84 16.51 5.69 -13.58
N SER A 85 16.42 4.49 -12.99
CA SER A 85 15.15 3.78 -12.83
C SER A 85 14.17 4.66 -12.05
N VAL A 86 12.97 4.85 -12.60
CA VAL A 86 11.90 5.60 -11.93
C VAL A 86 11.32 4.73 -10.82
N ARG A 87 11.35 5.23 -9.58
CA ARG A 87 10.89 4.50 -8.39
C ARG A 87 9.94 5.34 -7.54
N GLY A 88 9.04 4.67 -6.84
CA GLY A 88 8.10 5.27 -5.90
C GLY A 88 7.77 4.28 -4.79
N VAL A 89 7.27 4.78 -3.66
CA VAL A 89 6.96 3.96 -2.50
C VAL A 89 5.56 4.29 -2.02
N LEU A 90 4.80 3.25 -1.68
CA LEU A 90 3.50 3.37 -1.03
C LEU A 90 3.52 2.49 0.23
N THR A 91 3.06 3.02 1.35
CA THR A 91 2.97 2.27 2.61
C THR A 91 1.52 2.13 3.09
N VAL A 92 1.22 0.98 3.70
CA VAL A 92 -0.06 0.69 4.35
C VAL A 92 0.23 0.34 5.80
N HIS A 93 -0.45 1.03 6.72
CA HIS A 93 -0.31 0.82 8.15
C HIS A 93 -1.66 0.48 8.76
N PHE A 94 -1.71 -0.60 9.55
CA PHE A 94 -2.89 -0.95 10.32
C PHE A 94 -2.70 -0.55 11.78
N PHE A 95 -3.68 0.17 12.33
CA PHE A 95 -3.65 0.69 13.69
C PHE A 95 -4.77 0.08 14.54
N GLU A 96 -4.52 -0.02 15.83
CA GLU A 96 -5.49 -0.39 16.86
C GLU A 96 -5.65 0.79 17.82
N LYS A 97 -6.90 1.19 18.10
CA LYS A 97 -7.21 2.17 19.13
C LYS A 97 -7.11 1.55 20.51
N LYS A 98 -6.03 1.84 21.23
CA LYS A 98 -5.82 1.34 22.59
C LYS A 98 -6.20 2.40 23.61
N ARG A 99 -7.18 2.07 24.47
CA ARG A 99 -7.46 2.89 25.64
C ARG A 99 -6.44 2.60 26.72
N ARG A 100 -5.69 3.62 27.16
CA ARG A 100 -4.79 3.47 28.32
C ARG A 100 -5.63 3.13 29.56
N LYS A 101 -5.34 2.01 30.21
CA LYS A 101 -5.95 1.64 31.49
C LYS A 101 -5.45 2.65 32.52
N ALA A 102 -6.36 3.34 33.21
CA ALA A 102 -6.02 4.25 34.30
C ALA A 102 -5.28 3.43 35.39
N GLY A 103 -3.95 3.51 35.41
CA GLY A 103 -3.13 2.76 36.35
C GLY A 103 -3.15 3.46 37.70
N GLY A 104 -3.61 2.74 38.74
CA GLY A 104 -3.32 2.95 40.16
C GLY A 104 -3.63 4.32 40.79
N GLY A 105 -4.48 4.32 41.82
CA GLY A 105 -4.58 5.36 42.86
C GLY A 105 -5.20 6.71 42.46
N LEU A 106 -4.69 7.36 41.41
CA LEU A 106 -5.01 8.76 41.08
C LEU A 106 -5.64 8.95 39.68
N GLY A 107 -5.43 8.01 38.75
CA GLY A 107 -5.89 8.13 37.36
C GLY A 107 -7.40 8.04 37.15
N TRP A 108 -8.17 7.58 38.15
CA TRP A 108 -9.64 7.59 38.09
C TRP A 108 -10.24 8.94 38.52
N PHE A 109 -9.49 9.75 39.27
CA PHE A 109 -9.92 11.07 39.74
C PHE A 109 -9.56 12.20 38.75
N THR A 110 -8.51 12.03 37.94
CA THR A 110 -7.98 13.11 37.09
C THR A 110 -8.53 13.11 35.65
N GLY A 111 -9.37 12.13 35.29
CA GLY A 111 -10.09 12.13 34.00
C GLY A 111 -9.22 12.01 32.74
N VAL A 112 -7.91 11.79 32.86
CA VAL A 112 -6.99 11.71 31.71
C VAL A 112 -7.15 10.36 31.00
N LYS A 113 -8.16 10.26 30.13
CA LYS A 113 -8.28 9.20 29.13
C LYS A 113 -7.49 9.62 27.89
N GLY A 114 -6.29 9.06 27.71
CA GLY A 114 -5.60 9.11 26.42
C GLY A 114 -6.01 7.91 25.57
N GLU A 115 -6.65 8.15 24.43
CA GLU A 115 -6.71 7.18 23.34
C GLU A 115 -5.37 7.25 22.58
N GLU A 116 -4.79 6.09 22.29
CA GLU A 116 -3.52 5.96 21.57
C GLU A 116 -3.72 5.03 20.38
N ASP A 117 -3.27 5.46 19.19
CA ASP A 117 -3.25 4.61 18.00
C ASP A 117 -1.92 3.83 17.96
N VAL A 118 -2.02 2.50 18.05
CA VAL A 118 -0.86 1.60 18.02
C VAL A 118 -0.80 0.93 16.66
N CYS A 119 0.25 1.20 15.88
CA CYS A 119 0.51 0.49 14.63
C CYS A 119 0.87 -0.97 14.93
N TRP A 120 0.07 -1.90 14.44
CA TRP A 120 0.27 -3.33 14.68
C TRP A 120 0.70 -4.09 13.44
N GLU A 121 0.69 -3.48 12.25
CA GLU A 121 1.20 -4.10 11.02
C GLU A 121 1.55 -3.04 9.96
N ASN A 122 2.62 -3.29 9.20
CA ASN A 122 3.11 -2.40 8.16
C ASN A 122 3.39 -3.17 6.85
N TRP A 123 2.98 -2.59 5.71
CA TRP A 123 3.33 -3.03 4.37
C TRP A 123 3.99 -1.89 3.60
N THR A 124 5.15 -2.16 3.03
CA THR A 124 5.85 -1.26 2.13
C THR A 124 5.82 -1.84 0.71
N LEU A 125 5.29 -1.08 -0.23
CA LEU A 125 5.29 -1.40 -1.65
C LEU A 125 6.34 -0.51 -2.32
N GLU A 126 7.45 -1.11 -2.74
CA GLU A 126 8.49 -0.45 -3.53
C GLU A 126 8.21 -0.68 -5.01
N VAL A 127 7.83 0.39 -5.71
CA VAL A 127 7.40 0.33 -7.11
C VAL A 127 8.49 0.88 -8.00
N THR A 128 8.91 0.09 -8.97
CA THR A 128 9.87 0.46 -10.02
C THR A 128 9.19 0.33 -11.37
N LEU A 129 9.25 1.39 -12.20
CA LEU A 129 8.82 1.29 -13.59
C LEU A 129 9.90 0.62 -14.42
N ALA A 130 9.50 -0.37 -15.21
CA ALA A 130 10.36 -0.94 -16.24
C ALA A 130 10.65 0.15 -17.29
N THR A 131 11.92 0.49 -17.48
CA THR A 131 12.32 1.35 -18.59
C THR A 131 12.41 0.50 -19.86
N PRO A 132 11.68 0.83 -20.94
CA PRO A 132 11.84 0.11 -22.19
C PRO A 132 13.30 0.24 -22.65
N ARG A 133 14.00 -0.89 -22.78
CA ARG A 133 15.25 -0.91 -23.54
C ARG A 133 14.85 -0.80 -25.01
N THR A 134 15.03 0.36 -25.61
CA THR A 134 15.14 0.43 -27.06
C THR A 134 16.38 -0.38 -27.42
N GLU A 135 16.20 -1.54 -28.06
CA GLU A 135 17.29 -2.19 -28.75
C GLU A 135 17.70 -1.25 -29.89
N ASP A 136 18.74 -0.44 -29.68
CA ASP A 136 19.48 0.20 -30.76
C ASP A 136 20.22 -0.89 -31.53
N GLY A 137 19.46 -1.65 -32.33
CA GLY A 137 19.96 -2.60 -33.29
C GLY A 137 20.65 -1.86 -34.44
N GLN A 138 21.83 -1.28 -34.17
CA GLN A 138 22.83 -1.08 -35.21
C GLN A 138 23.23 -2.46 -35.73
N SER A 139 22.45 -2.94 -36.70
CA SER A 139 22.91 -3.96 -37.63
C SER A 139 23.91 -3.28 -38.57
N THR A 140 25.16 -3.17 -38.12
CA THR A 140 26.30 -2.98 -39.02
C THR A 140 26.95 -4.34 -39.22
N VAL A 141 26.55 -5.04 -40.29
CA VAL A 141 27.44 -5.75 -41.22
C VAL A 141 26.78 -5.74 -42.60
#